data_AF-A0A076E921-F1
#
_entry.id   AF-A0A076E921-F1
#
_cell.length_a   1.000
_cell.length_b   1.000
_cell.length_c   1.000
_cell.angle_alpha   90.00
_cell.angle_beta   90.00
_cell.angle_gamma   90.00
#
_symmetry.space_group_name_H-M   'P 1'
#
loop_
_entity.id
_entity.type
_entity.pdbx_description
1 polymer ?
#
loop_
_entity_poly.entity_id
_entity_poly.type
_entity_poly.pdbx_seq_one_letter_code
_entity_poly.pdbx_strand_id
1 'polypeptide(L)'
;MTYRDALNKSGSFHDETDKKPKCYIRCVLENAGIMSSDGIIDPKRVPVAFASQHNGEVLVKDEIIASLCADRKEKCHCEKAYNFMKCFITTEINYYDRDGK
;
A
#
# COMPACT_ATOMS: atom_id res chain seq x y z
N MET A 1 13.01 6.74 13.87
CA MET A 1 11.71 6.76 13.16
C MET A 1 11.29 5.32 12.96
N THR A 2 10.05 4.92 13.24
CA THR A 2 9.64 3.52 13.03
C THR A 2 9.39 3.25 11.54
N TYR A 3 9.33 1.97 11.14
CA TYR A 3 8.97 1.60 9.77
C TYR A 3 7.59 2.12 9.36
N ARG A 4 6.62 2.08 10.27
CA ARG A 4 5.27 2.60 10.05
C ARG A 4 5.28 4.12 9.85
N ASP A 5 6.00 4.85 10.69
CA ASP A 5 6.05 6.32 10.60
C ASP A 5 6.72 6.78 9.31
N ALA A 6 7.79 6.10 8.89
CA ALA A 6 8.46 6.38 7.62
C ALA A 6 7.52 6.14 6.44
N LEU A 7 6.87 4.97 6.40
CA LEU A 7 5.94 4.61 5.34
C LEU A 7 4.79 5.62 5.22
N ASN A 8 4.18 6.02 6.33
CA ASN A 8 3.07 6.97 6.32
C ASN A 8 3.48 8.38 5.88
N LYS A 9 4.76 8.77 6.07
CA LYS A 9 5.24 10.12 5.76
C LYS A 9 5.80 10.25 4.34
N SER A 10 6.45 9.22 3.81
CA SER A 10 7.15 9.28 2.52
C SER A 10 6.69 8.24 1.51
N GLY A 11 5.85 7.29 1.92
CA GLY A 11 5.53 6.10 1.15
C GLY A 11 6.67 5.07 1.13
N SER A 12 7.73 5.24 1.92
CA SER A 12 8.87 4.32 1.94
C SER A 12 9.38 4.01 3.34
N PHE A 13 10.01 2.85 3.50
CA PHE A 13 10.77 2.51 4.70
C PHE A 13 12.09 3.27 4.75
N HIS A 14 12.56 3.56 5.97
CA HIS A 14 13.86 4.20 6.21
C HIS A 14 15.03 3.26 5.86
N ASP A 15 14.81 1.94 5.93
CA ASP A 15 15.71 0.91 5.42
C ASP A 15 14.90 -0.07 4.56
N GLU A 16 15.10 0.00 3.24
CA GLU A 16 14.44 -0.88 2.28
C GLU A 16 15.20 -2.20 2.06
N THR A 17 16.30 -2.45 2.77
CA THR A 17 17.00 -3.75 2.72
C THR A 17 16.43 -4.74 3.73
N ASP A 18 15.76 -4.27 4.79
CA ASP A 18 15.12 -5.14 5.77
C ASP A 18 13.88 -5.83 5.20
N LYS A 19 13.94 -7.16 5.15
CA LYS A 19 12.87 -8.02 4.67
C LYS A 19 11.71 -8.17 5.67
N LYS A 20 11.97 -8.11 6.98
CA LYS A 20 10.94 -8.31 8.01
C LYS A 20 9.75 -7.34 7.88
N PRO A 21 9.96 -6.01 7.80
CA PRO A 21 8.85 -5.07 7.68
C PRO A 21 8.12 -5.23 6.34
N LYS A 22 8.80 -5.61 5.25
CA LYS A 22 8.15 -5.91 3.97
C LYS A 22 7.23 -7.12 4.06
N CYS A 23 7.67 -8.18 4.74
CA CYS A 23 6.82 -9.34 4.97
C CYS A 23 5.68 -9.06 5.97
N TYR A 24 5.86 -8.12 6.89
CA TYR A 24 4.75 -7.62 7.71
C TYR A 24 3.68 -6.94 6.85
N ILE A 25 4.06 -6.11 5.88
CA ILE A 25 3.11 -5.51 4.93
C ILE A 25 2.33 -6.60 4.18
N ARG A 26 3.02 -7.63 3.67
CA ARG A 26 2.36 -8.78 3.06
C ARG A 26 1.30 -9.39 3.98
N CYS A 27 1.65 -9.67 5.25
CA CYS A 27 0.72 -10.25 6.22
C CYS A 27 -0.52 -9.37 6.43
N VAL A 28 -0.35 -8.05 6.50
CA VAL A 28 -1.47 -7.10 6.62
C VAL A 28 -2.36 -7.15 5.36
N LEU A 29 -1.78 -7.12 4.16
CA LEU A 29 -2.54 -7.19 2.91
C LEU A 29 -3.29 -8.50 2.74
N GLU A 30 -2.70 -9.62 3.17
CA GLU A 30 -3.35 -10.93 3.16
C GLU A 30 -4.55 -10.97 4.12
N ASN A 31 -4.38 -10.48 5.35
CA ASN A 31 -5.47 -10.41 6.33
C ASN A 31 -6.58 -9.43 5.91
N ALA A 32 -6.24 -8.37 5.19
CA ALA A 32 -7.22 -7.44 4.62
C ALA A 32 -7.91 -7.98 3.35
N GLY A 33 -7.46 -9.12 2.81
CA GLY A 33 -7.95 -9.69 1.56
C GLY A 33 -7.54 -8.92 0.31
N ILE A 34 -6.62 -7.96 0.42
CA ILE A 34 -6.07 -7.19 -0.71
C ILE A 34 -5.07 -8.03 -1.50
N MET A 35 -4.36 -8.95 -0.84
CA MET A 35 -3.39 -9.83 -1.48
C MET A 35 -3.69 -11.28 -1.14
N SER A 36 -3.65 -12.17 -2.11
CA SER A 36 -3.73 -13.61 -1.87
C SER A 36 -2.38 -14.19 -1.48
N SER A 37 -2.36 -15.43 -0.97
CA SER A 37 -1.12 -16.10 -0.54
C SER A 37 -0.11 -16.37 -1.68
N ASP A 38 -0.61 -16.50 -2.91
CA ASP A 38 0.16 -16.59 -4.17
C ASP A 38 0.56 -15.22 -4.73
N GLY A 39 0.18 -14.14 -4.06
CA GLY A 39 0.64 -12.79 -4.34
C GLY A 39 -0.08 -12.09 -5.50
N ILE A 40 -1.34 -12.44 -5.73
CA ILE A 40 -2.24 -11.68 -6.59
C ILE A 40 -2.83 -10.54 -5.76
N ILE A 41 -2.83 -9.33 -6.31
CA ILE A 41 -3.35 -8.13 -5.66
C ILE A 41 -4.73 -7.83 -6.23
N ASP A 42 -5.72 -7.66 -5.36
CA ASP A 42 -7.07 -7.20 -5.68
C ASP A 42 -7.23 -5.73 -5.28
N PRO A 43 -7.04 -4.78 -6.22
CA PRO A 43 -7.15 -3.35 -5.92
C PRO A 43 -8.55 -2.92 -5.48
N LYS A 44 -9.59 -3.70 -5.79
CA LYS A 44 -10.99 -3.39 -5.41
C LYS A 44 -11.24 -3.48 -3.90
N ARG A 45 -10.34 -4.17 -3.19
CA ARG A 45 -10.43 -4.32 -1.73
C ARG A 45 -9.85 -3.13 -0.98
N VAL A 46 -9.02 -2.31 -1.64
CA VAL A 46 -8.29 -1.20 -1.01
C VAL A 46 -9.23 -0.14 -0.42
N PRO A 47 -10.26 0.38 -1.13
CA PRO A 47 -11.14 1.41 -0.58
C PRO A 47 -11.80 0.98 0.74
N VAL A 48 -12.23 -0.28 0.82
CA VAL A 48 -12.88 -0.82 2.02
C VAL A 48 -11.89 -1.00 3.16
N ALA A 49 -10.69 -1.51 2.85
CA ALA A 49 -9.64 -1.72 3.84
C ALA A 49 -9.06 -0.40 4.40
N PHE A 50 -9.07 0.66 3.58
CA PHE A 50 -8.55 1.98 3.96
C PHE A 50 -9.63 2.94 4.46
N ALA A 51 -10.91 2.58 4.40
CA ALA A 51 -12.02 3.43 4.87
C ALA A 51 -11.80 3.98 6.29
N SER A 52 -11.22 3.20 7.21
CA SER A 52 -10.93 3.67 8.57
C SER A 52 -9.94 4.83 8.63
N GLN A 53 -9.08 4.99 7.61
CA GLN A 53 -8.16 6.13 7.46
C GLN A 53 -8.86 7.36 6.87
N HIS A 54 -10.04 7.16 6.25
CA HIS A 54 -10.85 8.19 5.61
C HIS A 54 -12.18 8.42 6.37
N ASN A 55 -12.16 8.37 7.70
CA ASN A 55 -13.36 8.57 8.55
C ASN A 55 -14.55 7.64 8.23
N GLY A 56 -14.26 6.44 7.71
CA GLY A 56 -15.27 5.46 7.30
C GLY A 56 -15.73 5.61 5.85
N GLU A 57 -15.22 6.59 5.10
CA GLU A 57 -15.58 6.80 3.70
C GLU A 57 -14.85 5.83 2.77
N VAL A 58 -15.58 5.27 1.80
CA VAL A 58 -15.03 4.40 0.75
C VAL A 58 -14.77 5.27 -0.48
N LEU A 59 -13.49 5.54 -0.76
CA LEU A 59 -13.12 6.47 -1.83
C LEU A 59 -12.84 5.72 -3.13
N VAL A 60 -13.56 6.08 -4.21
CA VAL A 60 -13.34 5.50 -5.55
C VAL A 60 -11.91 5.71 -6.04
N LYS A 61 -11.29 6.84 -5.67
CA LYS A 61 -9.90 7.14 -6.05
C LYS A 61 -8.89 6.13 -5.50
N ASP A 62 -9.15 5.53 -4.35
CA ASP A 62 -8.25 4.55 -3.74
C ASP A 62 -8.14 3.30 -4.63
N GLU A 63 -9.26 2.87 -5.22
CA GLU A 63 -9.28 1.77 -6.19
C GLU A 63 -8.52 2.14 -7.47
N ILE A 64 -8.69 3.37 -7.95
CA ILE A 64 -7.99 3.86 -9.15
C ILE A 64 -6.47 3.83 -8.90
N ILE A 65 -6.00 4.41 -7.80
CA ILE A 65 -4.57 4.44 -7.46
C ILE A 65 -4.04 3.03 -7.21
N ALA A 66 -4.77 2.21 -6.46
CA ALA A 66 -4.39 0.82 -6.23
C ALA A 66 -4.25 0.05 -7.55
N SER A 67 -5.16 0.26 -8.50
CA SER A 67 -5.13 -0.41 -9.81
C SER A 67 -3.88 -0.02 -10.61
N LEU A 68 -3.43 1.23 -10.54
CA LEU A 68 -2.18 1.69 -11.16
C LEU A 68 -0.94 1.03 -10.54
N CYS A 69 -1.02 0.59 -9.29
CA CYS A 69 0.07 0.01 -8.53
C CYS A 69 0.10 -1.52 -8.49
N ALA A 70 -0.97 -2.18 -8.96
CA ALA A 70 -1.23 -3.61 -8.77
C ALA A 70 -0.51 -4.53 -9.77
N ASP A 71 -0.25 -4.09 -11.00
CA ASP A 71 0.53 -4.88 -11.97
C ASP A 71 2.02 -4.87 -11.57
N ARG A 72 2.48 -5.98 -10.98
CA ARG A 72 3.87 -6.11 -10.54
C ARG A 72 4.47 -7.48 -10.79
N LYS A 73 5.79 -7.50 -10.99
CA LYS A 73 6.57 -8.66 -11.49
C LYS A 73 7.59 -9.21 -10.49
N GLU A 74 7.62 -8.71 -9.26
CA GLU A 74 8.56 -9.17 -8.24
C GLU A 74 8.28 -10.63 -7.88
N LYS A 75 9.33 -11.47 -7.87
CA LYS A 75 9.22 -12.89 -7.51
C LYS A 75 8.97 -13.10 -6.01
N CYS A 76 9.50 -12.22 -5.17
CA CYS A 76 9.31 -12.29 -3.72
C CYS A 76 8.01 -11.60 -3.33
N HIS A 77 7.06 -12.32 -2.73
CA HIS A 77 5.76 -11.74 -2.35
C HIS A 77 5.88 -10.63 -1.30
N CYS A 78 6.90 -10.66 -0.43
CA CYS A 78 7.12 -9.56 0.50
C CYS A 78 7.56 -8.28 -0.23
N GLU A 79 8.43 -8.40 -1.25
CA GLU A 79 8.83 -7.27 -2.08
C GLU A 79 7.64 -6.74 -2.89
N LYS A 80 6.84 -7.66 -3.47
CA LYS A 80 5.64 -7.31 -4.22
C LYS A 80 4.64 -6.53 -3.37
N ALA A 81 4.35 -7.02 -2.17
CA ALA A 81 3.46 -6.36 -1.19
C ALA A 81 3.98 -4.98 -0.78
N TYR A 82 5.28 -4.89 -0.45
CA TYR A 82 5.91 -3.63 -0.06
C TYR A 82 5.85 -2.61 -1.20
N ASN A 83 6.26 -3.02 -2.41
CA ASN A 83 6.33 -2.12 -3.55
C ASN A 83 4.93 -1.66 -3.99
N PHE A 84 3.91 -2.51 -3.87
CA PHE A 84 2.51 -2.12 -4.01
C PHE A 84 2.14 -1.01 -3.03
N MET A 85 2.36 -1.22 -1.73
CA MET A 85 2.03 -0.22 -0.70
C MET A 85 2.82 1.07 -0.85
N LYS A 86 4.10 0.98 -1.20
CA LYS A 86 4.95 2.14 -1.51
C LYS A 86 4.36 2.96 -2.64
N CYS A 87 4.02 2.31 -3.76
CA CYS A 87 3.38 2.98 -4.90
C CYS A 87 2.06 3.64 -4.49
N PHE A 88 1.19 2.93 -3.76
CA PHE A 88 -0.10 3.44 -3.33
C PHE A 88 0.04 4.67 -2.43
N ILE A 89 0.80 4.57 -1.34
CA ILE A 89 0.97 5.66 -0.38
C ILE A 89 1.72 6.84 -0.99
N THR A 90 2.80 6.63 -1.75
CA THR A 90 3.51 7.72 -2.43
C THR A 90 2.58 8.45 -3.41
N THR A 91 1.70 7.73 -4.11
CA THR A 91 0.76 8.36 -5.05
C THR A 91 -0.32 9.15 -4.32
N GLU A 92 -0.89 8.60 -3.24
CA GLU A 92 -1.84 9.32 -2.37
C GLU A 92 -1.22 10.60 -1.80
N ILE A 93 0.00 10.54 -1.23
CA ILE A 93 0.72 11.72 -0.72
C ILE A 93 0.86 12.79 -1.81
N ASN A 94 1.37 12.39 -2.98
CA ASN A 94 1.55 13.32 -4.10
C ASN A 94 0.23 13.91 -4.61
N TYR A 95 -0.88 13.20 -4.47
CA TYR A 95 -2.20 13.68 -4.84
C TYR A 95 -2.68 14.76 -3.85
N TYR A 96 -2.64 14.49 -2.55
CA TYR A 96 -3.04 15.48 -1.53
C TYR A 96 -2.10 16.69 -1.44
N ASP A 97 -0.79 16.51 -1.67
CA ASP A 97 0.16 17.62 -1.76
C ASP A 97 -0.13 18.55 -2.95
N ARG A 98 -0.79 18.04 -4.00
CA ARG A 98 -1.21 18.82 -5.17
C ARG A 98 -2.56 19.50 -4.98
N ASP A 99 -3.50 18.85 -4.31
CA ASP A 99 -4.84 19.41 -4.03
C ASP A 99 -4.87 20.37 -2.82
N GLY A 100 -3.83 20.33 -1.98
CA GLY A 100 -3.61 21.27 -0.87
C GLY A 100 -2.93 22.60 -1.27
N LYS A 101 -2.88 22.91 -2.57
CA LYS A 101 -2.45 24.21 -3.12
C LYS A 101 -3.59 24.93 -3.82
#